data_AF-A0A963UTC1-F1
#
_entry.id   AF-A0A963UTC1-F1
#
_cell.length_a   1.000
_cell.length_b   1.000
_cell.length_c   1.000
_cell.angle_alpha   90.00
_cell.angle_beta   90.00
_cell.angle_gamma   90.00
#
_symmetry.space_group_name_H-M   'P 1'
#
loop_
_entity.id
_entity.type
_entity.pdbx_description
1 polymer ?
#
loop_
_entity_poly.entity_id
_entity_poly.type
_entity_poly.pdbx_seq_one_letter_code
_entity_poly.pdbx_strand_id
1 'polypeptide(L)'
;MPSEVSSPTEDDQLFRLLRQLDQQPDASQRATADALGVSLGTLNTHLRAATEAGNIRVVGRNGPDRRQRFTYELTTRGAATMARLTDRFLARKLAEYDALHAELTGTRSGLLQVKKRTPLMQSNLAPIPELYVSFDSAQKLKHEAGALPSWDLTQRQVCDLELLMNGGFYPLKGFMTEADYDGVVSNMRTADGALWPMPVTLDVSEKFAEGIEPGQDIALRDAEGVILAILSVTDKWVPNKAVEAEKVFGANDLAHPAVNYLHN
;
A
#
# COMPACT_ATOMS: atom_id res chain seq x y z
N MET A 1 45.55 -6.69 -10.19
CA MET A 1 45.25 -7.38 -11.46
C MET A 1 44.06 -6.66 -12.08
N PRO A 2 44.10 -6.27 -13.36
CA PRO A 2 42.99 -5.51 -13.94
C PRO A 2 41.75 -6.40 -13.95
N SER A 3 40.65 -5.89 -13.39
CA SER A 3 39.35 -6.53 -13.38
C SER A 3 38.85 -6.66 -14.83
N GLU A 4 38.88 -7.89 -15.34
CA GLU A 4 38.24 -8.22 -16.62
C GLU A 4 36.75 -7.86 -16.50
N VAL A 5 36.34 -6.83 -17.26
CA VAL A 5 34.93 -6.49 -17.44
C VAL A 5 34.28 -7.71 -18.08
N SER A 6 33.57 -8.53 -17.28
CA SER A 6 32.93 -9.74 -17.78
C SER A 6 32.00 -9.40 -18.94
N SER A 7 32.20 -10.06 -20.08
CA SER A 7 31.34 -9.93 -21.24
C SER A 7 29.90 -10.24 -20.84
N PRO A 8 28.89 -9.46 -21.31
CA PRO A 8 27.51 -9.70 -20.94
C PRO A 8 27.09 -11.11 -21.33
N THR A 9 26.64 -11.89 -20.35
CA THR A 9 26.15 -13.27 -20.56
C THR A 9 24.94 -13.27 -21.50
N GLU A 10 24.68 -14.36 -22.21
CA GLU A 10 23.49 -14.49 -23.08
C GLU A 10 22.19 -14.14 -22.33
N ASP A 11 22.09 -14.55 -21.06
CA ASP A 11 21.01 -14.17 -20.13
C ASP A 11 20.85 -12.65 -19.96
N ASP A 12 21.94 -11.88 -19.99
CA ASP A 12 21.89 -10.42 -19.86
C ASP A 12 21.40 -9.77 -21.15
N GLN A 13 21.81 -10.32 -22.29
CA GLN A 13 21.41 -9.81 -23.59
C GLN A 13 19.90 -10.06 -23.79
N LEU A 14 19.41 -11.24 -23.41
CA LEU A 14 17.99 -11.56 -23.39
C LEU A 14 17.22 -10.67 -22.41
N PHE A 15 17.73 -10.46 -21.18
CA PHE A 15 17.12 -9.56 -20.22
C PHE A 15 16.97 -8.13 -20.76
N ARG A 16 18.06 -7.57 -21.29
CA ARG A 16 18.05 -6.20 -21.85
C ARG A 16 17.10 -6.09 -23.04
N LEU A 17 17.06 -7.10 -23.92
CA LEU A 17 16.11 -7.14 -25.03
C LEU A 17 14.66 -7.12 -24.53
N LEU A 18 14.28 -8.03 -23.62
CA LEU A 18 12.92 -8.11 -23.10
C LEU A 18 12.52 -6.82 -22.38
N ARG A 19 13.42 -6.25 -21.57
CA ARG A 19 13.18 -4.97 -20.89
C ARG A 19 13.00 -3.80 -21.88
N GLN A 20 13.80 -3.76 -22.95
CA GLN A 20 13.70 -2.69 -23.94
C GLN A 20 12.36 -2.75 -24.70
N LEU A 21 11.89 -3.96 -25.02
CA LEU A 21 10.60 -4.16 -25.69
C LEU A 21 9.41 -3.88 -24.78
N ASP A 22 9.53 -4.15 -23.48
CA ASP A 22 8.52 -3.81 -22.49
C ASP A 22 8.39 -2.28 -22.29
N GLN A 23 9.52 -1.57 -22.25
CA GLN A 23 9.55 -0.12 -22.07
C GLN A 23 9.17 0.67 -23.33
N GLN A 24 9.55 0.16 -24.50
CA GLN A 24 9.33 0.84 -25.78
C GLN A 24 8.84 -0.15 -26.85
N PRO A 25 7.60 -0.65 -26.72
CA PRO A 25 7.05 -1.66 -27.64
C PRO A 25 6.94 -1.16 -29.09
N ASP A 26 6.74 0.14 -29.27
CA ASP A 26 6.60 0.79 -30.57
C ASP A 26 7.92 1.23 -31.22
N ALA A 27 9.07 0.96 -30.58
CA ALA A 27 10.36 1.33 -31.13
C ALA A 27 10.68 0.56 -32.42
N SER A 28 11.27 1.25 -33.41
CA SER A 28 11.80 0.58 -34.60
C SER A 28 12.96 -0.35 -34.23
N GLN A 29 13.16 -1.44 -34.98
CA GLN A 29 14.29 -2.36 -34.76
C GLN A 29 15.65 -1.63 -34.71
N ARG A 30 15.83 -0.58 -35.50
CA ARG A 30 17.07 0.21 -35.49
C ARG A 30 17.26 0.97 -34.18
N ALA A 31 16.21 1.63 -33.70
CA ALA A 31 16.24 2.30 -32.41
C ALA A 31 16.46 1.30 -31.26
N THR A 32 15.84 0.11 -31.32
CA THR A 32 16.07 -0.96 -30.35
C THR A 32 17.51 -1.47 -30.39
N ALA A 33 18.10 -1.64 -31.58
CA ALA A 33 19.49 -2.07 -31.72
C ALA A 33 20.48 -1.05 -31.14
N ASP A 34 20.24 0.24 -31.45
CA ASP A 34 21.04 1.35 -30.94
C ASP A 34 20.95 1.45 -29.40
N ALA A 35 19.75 1.29 -28.83
CA ALA A 35 19.53 1.29 -27.37
C ALA A 35 20.22 0.13 -26.66
N LEU A 36 20.32 -1.03 -27.33
CA LEU A 36 21.01 -2.22 -26.81
C LEU A 36 22.51 -2.23 -27.10
N GLY A 37 23.01 -1.27 -27.91
CA GLY A 37 24.41 -1.20 -28.32
C GLY A 37 24.85 -2.37 -29.20
N VAL A 38 23.95 -2.96 -29.99
CA VAL A 38 24.22 -4.12 -30.84
C VAL A 38 23.97 -3.84 -32.32
N SER A 39 24.54 -4.65 -33.20
CA SER A 39 24.24 -4.54 -34.63
C SER A 39 22.79 -4.94 -34.94
N LEU A 40 22.22 -4.39 -36.02
CA LEU A 40 20.90 -4.81 -36.53
C LEU A 40 20.83 -6.31 -36.83
N GLY A 41 21.92 -6.92 -37.30
CA GLY A 41 21.99 -8.36 -37.55
C GLY A 41 21.88 -9.17 -36.25
N THR A 42 22.64 -8.77 -35.23
CA THR A 42 22.61 -9.38 -33.89
C THR A 42 21.23 -9.25 -33.24
N LEU A 43 20.62 -8.07 -33.32
CA LEU A 43 19.26 -7.86 -32.82
C LEU A 43 18.27 -8.82 -33.48
N ASN A 44 18.33 -8.97 -34.81
CA ASN A 44 17.43 -9.87 -35.52
C ASN A 44 17.61 -11.33 -35.09
N THR A 45 18.84 -11.77 -34.81
CA THR A 45 19.09 -13.10 -34.23
C THR A 45 18.44 -13.23 -32.87
N HIS A 46 18.57 -12.25 -31.98
CA HIS A 46 17.95 -12.29 -30.65
C HIS A 46 16.43 -12.25 -30.71
N LEU A 47 15.85 -11.44 -31.59
CA LEU A 47 14.39 -11.37 -31.80
C LEU A 47 13.84 -12.71 -32.29
N ARG A 48 14.54 -13.39 -33.22
CA ARG A 48 14.16 -14.74 -33.68
C ARG A 48 14.21 -15.74 -32.54
N ALA A 49 15.33 -15.81 -31.82
CA ALA A 49 15.49 -16.72 -30.69
C ALA A 49 14.43 -16.48 -29.59
N ALA A 50 14.13 -15.22 -29.28
CA ALA A 50 13.11 -14.88 -28.29
C ALA A 50 11.67 -15.17 -28.76
N THR A 51 11.42 -15.09 -30.08
CA THR A 51 10.14 -15.50 -30.68
C THR A 51 9.99 -17.03 -30.65
N GLU A 52 11.03 -17.77 -31.05
CA GLU A 52 11.07 -19.25 -31.00
C GLU A 52 10.91 -19.77 -29.57
N ALA A 53 11.52 -19.10 -28.58
CA ALA A 53 11.36 -19.41 -27.17
C ALA A 53 9.97 -19.05 -26.59
N GLY A 54 9.11 -18.37 -27.38
CA GLY A 54 7.77 -17.93 -26.97
C GLY A 54 7.76 -16.77 -25.97
N ASN A 55 8.87 -16.04 -25.85
CA ASN A 55 8.95 -14.87 -24.95
C ASN A 55 8.29 -13.62 -25.57
N ILE A 56 8.25 -13.56 -26.90
CA ILE A 56 7.75 -12.40 -27.65
C ILE A 56 6.78 -12.90 -28.73
N ARG A 57 5.75 -12.10 -29.00
CA ARG A 57 4.85 -12.25 -30.14
C ARG A 57 5.07 -11.12 -31.14
N VAL A 58 5.16 -11.48 -32.41
CA VAL A 58 5.27 -10.50 -33.50
C VAL A 58 3.87 -10.14 -33.99
N VAL A 59 3.52 -8.87 -33.89
CA VAL A 59 2.23 -8.34 -34.33
C VAL A 59 2.45 -7.38 -35.50
N GLY A 60 1.64 -7.50 -36.55
CA GLY A 60 1.69 -6.59 -37.69
C GLY A 60 1.09 -5.24 -37.34
N ARG A 61 1.80 -4.15 -37.68
CA ARG A 61 1.28 -2.78 -37.53
C ARG A 61 0.75 -2.27 -38.86
N ASN A 62 -0.50 -1.79 -38.89
CA ASN A 62 -1.06 -1.12 -40.06
C ASN A 62 -0.58 0.34 -40.09
N GLY A 63 0.29 0.67 -41.03
CA GLY A 63 0.81 2.02 -41.21
C GLY A 63 1.45 2.22 -42.59
N PRO A 64 1.58 3.48 -43.05
CA PRO A 64 2.13 3.80 -44.37
C PRO A 64 3.65 3.54 -44.47
N ASP A 65 4.38 3.58 -43.34
CA ASP A 65 5.82 3.35 -43.31
C ASP A 65 6.17 1.85 -43.27
N ARG A 66 6.76 1.35 -44.35
CA ARG A 66 7.19 -0.04 -44.48
C ARG A 66 8.30 -0.44 -43.50
N ARG A 67 8.99 0.51 -42.85
CA ARG A 67 10.09 0.27 -41.90
C ARG A 67 9.62 -0.04 -40.48
N GLN A 68 8.33 0.17 -40.17
CA GLN A 68 7.73 -0.07 -38.85
C GLN A 68 6.59 -1.10 -38.89
N ARG A 69 6.74 -2.13 -39.74
CA ARG A 69 5.68 -3.11 -40.01
C ARG A 69 5.37 -4.08 -38.87
N PHE A 70 6.27 -4.20 -37.89
CA PHE A 70 6.15 -5.20 -36.84
C PHE A 70 6.35 -4.55 -35.47
N THR A 71 5.46 -4.87 -34.55
CA THR A 71 5.53 -4.59 -33.12
C THR A 71 5.85 -5.91 -32.41
N TYR A 72 6.67 -5.83 -31.37
CA TYR A 72 7.12 -6.99 -30.60
C TYR A 72 6.52 -6.92 -29.21
N GLU A 73 5.48 -7.70 -28.95
CA GLU A 73 4.78 -7.71 -27.67
C GLU A 73 5.31 -8.82 -26.77
N LEU A 74 5.55 -8.51 -25.50
CA LEU A 74 5.92 -9.54 -24.52
C LEU A 74 4.74 -10.47 -24.27
N THR A 75 5.01 -11.77 -24.25
CA THR A 75 4.04 -12.76 -23.77
C THR A 75 4.06 -12.82 -22.24
N THR A 76 3.05 -13.44 -21.63
CA THR A 76 3.05 -13.74 -20.18
C THR A 76 4.30 -14.54 -19.77
N ARG A 77 4.74 -15.47 -20.63
CA ARG A 77 6.00 -16.22 -20.45
C ARG A 77 7.23 -15.31 -20.58
N GLY A 78 7.22 -14.37 -21.52
CA GLY A 78 8.26 -13.36 -21.68
C GLY A 78 8.42 -12.48 -20.44
N ALA A 79 7.31 -11.97 -19.91
CA ALA A 79 7.30 -11.18 -18.68
C ALA A 79 7.84 -11.97 -17.47
N ALA A 80 7.39 -13.22 -17.30
CA ALA A 80 7.91 -14.10 -16.23
C ALA A 80 9.41 -14.39 -16.39
N THR A 81 9.86 -14.60 -17.63
CA THR A 81 11.28 -14.83 -17.93
C THR A 81 12.12 -13.59 -17.65
N MET A 82 11.64 -12.42 -18.05
CA MET A 82 12.26 -11.13 -17.77
C MET A 82 12.41 -10.89 -16.26
N ALA A 83 11.36 -11.15 -15.47
CA ALA A 83 11.41 -11.04 -14.01
C ALA A 83 12.49 -11.96 -13.41
N ARG A 84 12.53 -13.24 -13.81
CA ARG A 84 13.54 -14.20 -13.35
C ARG A 84 14.97 -13.77 -13.71
N LEU A 85 15.18 -13.25 -14.93
CA LEU A 85 16.49 -12.78 -15.37
C LEU A 85 16.90 -11.50 -14.63
N THR A 86 15.95 -10.62 -14.31
CA THR A 86 16.18 -9.41 -13.50
C THR A 86 16.77 -9.78 -12.14
N ASP A 87 16.21 -10.80 -11.49
CA ASP A 87 16.67 -11.24 -10.17
C ASP A 87 18.08 -11.81 -10.22
N ARG A 88 18.40 -12.59 -11.26
CA ARG A 88 19.77 -13.11 -11.48
C ARG A 88 20.76 -11.98 -11.75
N PHE A 89 20.39 -11.03 -12.60
CA PHE A 89 21.21 -9.87 -12.93
C PHE A 89 21.52 -9.03 -11.68
N LEU A 90 20.49 -8.70 -10.88
CA LEU A 90 20.65 -7.94 -9.64
C LEU A 90 21.52 -8.69 -8.63
N ALA A 91 21.29 -9.99 -8.42
CA ALA A 91 22.08 -10.79 -7.50
C ALA A 91 23.57 -10.77 -7.87
N ARG A 92 23.89 -10.89 -9.17
CA ARG A 92 25.27 -10.83 -9.65
C ARG A 92 25.85 -9.42 -9.48
N LYS A 93 25.12 -8.37 -9.85
CA LYS A 93 25.62 -6.99 -9.75
C LYS A 93 25.82 -6.51 -8.33
N LEU A 94 24.97 -6.94 -7.39
CA LEU A 94 25.17 -6.67 -5.98
C LEU A 94 26.40 -7.42 -5.44
N ALA A 95 26.61 -8.68 -5.84
CA ALA A 95 27.81 -9.42 -5.45
C ALA A 95 29.10 -8.78 -6.00
N GLU A 96 29.09 -8.31 -7.25
CA GLU A 96 30.19 -7.55 -7.85
C GLU A 96 30.44 -6.24 -7.09
N TYR A 97 29.37 -5.49 -6.79
CA TYR A 97 29.45 -4.26 -6.01
C TYR A 97 30.02 -4.50 -4.61
N ASP A 98 29.55 -5.52 -3.90
CA ASP A 98 30.01 -5.85 -2.56
C ASP A 98 31.49 -6.25 -2.55
N ALA A 99 31.93 -7.01 -3.56
CA ALA A 99 33.33 -7.37 -3.73
C ALA A 99 34.20 -6.14 -3.99
N LEU A 100 33.78 -5.27 -4.91
CA LEU A 100 34.50 -4.04 -5.24
C LEU A 100 34.53 -3.06 -4.06
N HIS A 101 33.41 -2.95 -3.32
CA HIS A 101 33.33 -2.12 -2.14
C HIS A 101 34.27 -2.62 -1.04
N ALA A 102 34.30 -3.93 -0.80
CA ALA A 102 35.23 -4.53 0.16
C ALA A 102 36.69 -4.35 -0.24
N GLU A 103 37.02 -4.39 -1.54
CA GLU A 103 38.36 -4.09 -2.04
C GLU A 103 38.74 -2.62 -1.81
N LEU A 104 37.83 -1.68 -2.07
CA LEU A 104 38.09 -0.24 -1.95
C LEU A 104 38.10 0.27 -0.50
N THR A 105 37.25 -0.26 0.37
CA THR A 105 37.03 0.27 1.73
C THR A 105 37.52 -0.66 2.85
N GLY A 106 37.85 -1.92 2.52
CA GLY A 106 38.21 -2.94 3.51
C GLY A 106 37.02 -3.46 4.33
N THR A 107 35.80 -3.02 4.05
CA THR A 107 34.57 -3.39 4.78
C THR A 107 33.46 -3.82 3.82
N ARG A 108 32.53 -4.67 4.28
CA ARG A 108 31.36 -5.05 3.46
C ARG A 108 30.40 -3.87 3.37
N SER A 109 29.71 -3.71 2.23
CA SER A 109 28.81 -2.58 1.96
C SER A 109 27.60 -2.47 2.90
N GLY A 110 27.29 -3.53 3.66
CA GLY A 110 26.10 -3.59 4.53
C GLY A 110 24.78 -3.79 3.79
N LEU A 111 24.77 -3.85 2.46
CA LEU A 111 23.57 -4.13 1.67
C LEU A 111 23.13 -5.60 1.86
N LEU A 112 21.86 -5.81 2.19
CA LEU A 112 21.28 -7.14 2.33
C LEU A 112 21.05 -7.79 0.96
N GLN A 113 21.40 -9.07 0.80
CA GLN A 113 21.12 -9.80 -0.43
C GLN A 113 19.62 -9.96 -0.67
N VAL A 114 19.19 -9.59 -1.89
CA VAL A 114 17.79 -9.60 -2.39
C VAL A 114 17.22 -11.02 -2.54
N LYS A 115 17.89 -12.06 -2.02
CA LYS A 115 17.50 -13.47 -2.18
C LYS A 115 16.18 -13.85 -1.49
N LYS A 116 15.65 -12.96 -0.64
CA LYS A 116 14.31 -13.08 -0.06
C LYS A 116 13.48 -11.87 -0.47
N ARG A 117 13.01 -11.87 -1.71
CA ARG A 117 11.73 -11.19 -1.96
C ARG A 117 10.67 -11.99 -1.22
N THR A 118 10.40 -11.61 0.04
CA THR A 118 8.99 -11.38 0.37
C THR A 118 8.47 -10.56 -0.82
N PRO A 119 7.38 -10.95 -1.51
CA PRO A 119 6.76 -10.01 -2.45
C PRO A 119 6.75 -8.70 -1.70
N LEU A 120 7.37 -7.64 -2.26
CA LEU A 120 7.28 -6.31 -1.66
C LEU A 120 5.82 -6.21 -1.29
N MET A 121 5.49 -6.19 0.02
CA MET A 121 4.16 -5.77 0.45
C MET A 121 3.92 -4.56 -0.43
N GLN A 122 2.88 -4.59 -1.26
CA GLN A 122 2.56 -3.45 -2.10
C GLN A 122 2.62 -2.28 -1.15
N SER A 123 3.72 -1.53 -1.22
CA SER A 123 3.93 -0.41 -0.36
C SER A 123 2.88 0.52 -0.90
N ASN A 124 1.78 0.67 -0.16
CA ASN A 124 0.80 1.66 -0.49
C ASN A 124 1.53 2.98 -0.25
N LEU A 125 2.32 3.41 -1.25
CA LEU A 125 3.07 4.66 -1.25
C LEU A 125 2.12 5.85 -1.43
N ALA A 126 0.82 5.57 -1.57
CA ALA A 126 -0.22 6.56 -1.41
C ALA A 126 -0.05 7.18 -0.01
N PRO A 127 0.03 8.51 0.09
CA PRO A 127 0.06 9.18 1.37
C PRO A 127 -1.18 8.77 2.17
N ILE A 128 -0.97 8.41 3.44
CA ILE A 128 -2.07 8.09 4.34
C ILE A 128 -2.85 9.39 4.57
N PRO A 129 -4.16 9.42 4.27
CA PRO A 129 -4.95 10.60 4.56
C PRO A 129 -5.13 10.75 6.07
N GLU A 130 -4.81 11.94 6.56
CA GLU A 130 -5.09 12.38 7.92
C GLU A 130 -6.47 13.04 7.99
N LEU A 131 -7.06 13.11 9.19
CA LEU A 131 -8.37 13.76 9.42
C LEU A 131 -8.23 15.17 10.02
N TYR A 132 -7.04 15.74 10.02
CA TYR A 132 -6.83 17.13 10.42
C TYR A 132 -7.43 18.10 9.40
N VAL A 133 -8.11 19.12 9.92
CA VAL A 133 -8.53 20.27 9.12
C VAL A 133 -7.35 21.24 8.91
N SER A 134 -7.42 22.09 7.89
CA SER A 134 -6.42 23.14 7.71
C SER A 134 -6.38 24.10 8.91
N PHE A 135 -5.22 24.73 9.15
CA PHE A 135 -5.04 25.67 10.26
C PHE A 135 -6.12 26.78 10.29
N ASP A 136 -6.44 27.35 9.13
CA ASP A 136 -7.46 28.39 9.01
C ASP A 136 -8.87 27.85 9.35
N SER A 137 -9.17 26.62 8.92
CA SER A 137 -10.44 25.96 9.25
C SER A 137 -10.53 25.64 10.73
N ALA A 138 -9.43 25.19 11.35
CA ALA A 138 -9.37 24.87 12.77
C ALA A 138 -9.77 26.06 13.65
N GLN A 139 -9.29 27.28 13.34
CA GLN A 139 -9.64 28.48 14.10
C GLN A 139 -11.13 28.80 14.03
N LYS A 140 -11.74 28.67 12.84
CA LYS A 140 -13.17 28.90 12.64
C LYS A 140 -14.02 27.84 13.36
N LEU A 141 -13.69 26.57 13.14
CA LEU A 141 -14.39 25.43 13.73
C LEU A 141 -14.28 25.43 15.25
N LYS A 142 -13.16 25.89 15.83
CA LYS A 142 -13.02 26.02 17.29
C LYS A 142 -14.06 26.96 17.90
N HIS A 143 -14.45 28.03 17.20
CA HIS A 143 -15.49 28.93 17.68
C HIS A 143 -16.88 28.30 17.57
N GLU A 144 -17.18 27.67 16.43
CA GLU A 144 -18.46 26.97 16.19
C GLU A 144 -18.66 25.80 17.17
N ALA A 145 -17.60 25.01 17.41
CA ALA A 145 -17.59 23.90 18.36
C ALA A 145 -17.89 24.32 19.80
N GLY A 146 -17.67 25.59 20.15
CA GLY A 146 -18.00 26.12 21.46
C GLY A 146 -19.50 26.10 21.77
N ALA A 147 -20.35 26.10 20.74
CA ALA A 147 -21.81 26.08 20.88
C ALA A 147 -22.43 24.68 20.70
N LEU A 148 -21.64 23.68 20.30
CA LEU A 148 -22.14 22.32 20.09
C LEU A 148 -22.33 21.58 21.41
N PRO A 149 -23.26 20.61 21.47
CA PRO A 149 -23.24 19.58 22.50
C PRO A 149 -21.85 18.95 22.55
N SER A 150 -21.29 18.78 23.74
CA SER A 150 -19.94 18.25 23.87
C SER A 150 -19.86 16.98 24.70
N TRP A 151 -18.98 16.09 24.28
CA TRP A 151 -18.60 14.89 25.00
C TRP A 151 -17.17 15.01 25.48
N ASP A 152 -16.96 14.80 26.78
CA ASP A 152 -15.63 14.77 27.39
C ASP A 152 -15.08 13.36 27.25
N LEU A 153 -13.98 13.21 26.51
CA LEU A 153 -13.40 11.93 26.16
C LEU A 153 -12.68 11.30 27.35
N THR A 154 -12.78 9.99 27.47
CA THR A 154 -11.88 9.24 28.35
C THR A 154 -10.46 9.19 27.76
N GLN A 155 -9.45 8.92 28.59
CA GLN A 155 -8.07 8.80 28.11
C GLN A 155 -7.93 7.77 26.96
N ARG A 156 -8.69 6.68 27.02
CA ARG A 156 -8.69 5.66 25.97
C ARG A 156 -9.30 6.18 24.67
N GLN A 157 -10.42 6.89 24.76
CA GLN A 157 -11.07 7.51 23.60
C GLN A 157 -10.20 8.59 22.95
N VAL A 158 -9.42 9.34 23.75
CA VAL A 158 -8.42 10.29 23.22
C VAL A 158 -7.37 9.55 22.39
N CYS A 159 -6.83 8.42 22.88
CA CYS A 159 -5.87 7.62 22.10
C CYS A 159 -6.47 7.12 20.77
N ASP A 160 -7.72 6.64 20.80
CA ASP A 160 -8.39 6.17 19.58
C ASP A 160 -8.66 7.34 18.61
N LEU A 161 -9.05 8.51 19.13
CA LEU A 161 -9.21 9.73 18.34
C LEU A 161 -7.87 10.17 17.70
N GLU A 162 -6.77 10.15 18.44
CA GLU A 162 -5.44 10.50 17.91
C GLU A 162 -5.02 9.57 16.77
N LEU A 163 -5.26 8.26 16.90
CA LEU A 163 -4.98 7.26 15.87
C LEU A 163 -5.88 7.39 14.64
N LEU A 164 -7.12 7.84 14.81
CA LEU A 164 -7.99 8.24 13.69
C LEU A 164 -7.43 9.48 12.99
N MET A 165 -7.09 10.52 13.76
CA MET A 165 -6.69 11.83 13.22
C MET A 165 -5.37 11.77 12.46
N ASN A 166 -4.37 11.03 12.96
CA ASN A 166 -3.07 10.89 12.32
C ASN A 166 -3.00 9.78 11.24
N GLY A 167 -4.12 9.12 10.95
CA GLY A 167 -4.20 8.06 9.94
C GLY A 167 -3.64 6.71 10.40
N GLY A 168 -3.26 6.53 11.67
CA GLY A 168 -2.87 5.24 12.24
C GLY A 168 -3.95 4.17 12.12
N PHE A 169 -5.22 4.58 12.05
CA PHE A 169 -6.37 3.72 11.80
C PHE A 169 -6.88 3.72 10.35
N TYR A 170 -6.09 4.18 9.39
CA TYR A 170 -6.44 4.04 7.97
C TYR A 170 -6.75 2.56 7.63
N PRO A 171 -7.89 2.25 6.98
CA PRO A 171 -8.73 3.13 6.15
C PRO A 171 -9.94 3.78 6.84
N LEU A 172 -10.05 3.74 8.17
CA LEU A 172 -11.16 4.37 8.88
C LEU A 172 -11.14 5.89 8.70
N LYS A 173 -12.34 6.49 8.57
CA LYS A 173 -12.54 7.93 8.37
C LYS A 173 -13.10 8.64 9.61
N GLY A 174 -13.17 7.91 10.72
CA GLY A 174 -13.81 8.31 11.97
C GLY A 174 -14.11 7.06 12.80
N PHE A 175 -14.86 7.24 13.89
CA PHE A 175 -15.44 6.12 14.62
C PHE A 175 -16.42 5.35 13.72
N MET A 176 -16.57 4.05 13.99
CA MET A 176 -17.35 3.15 13.15
C MET A 176 -18.86 3.47 13.16
N THR A 177 -19.46 3.37 11.98
CA THR A 177 -20.92 3.30 11.79
C THR A 177 -21.47 1.98 12.33
N GLU A 178 -22.80 1.86 12.46
CA GLU A 178 -23.43 0.59 12.88
C GLU A 178 -23.09 -0.54 11.90
N ALA A 179 -23.13 -0.24 10.60
CA ALA A 179 -22.82 -1.20 9.55
C ALA A 179 -21.35 -1.65 9.57
N ASP A 180 -20.41 -0.72 9.82
CA ASP A 180 -18.99 -1.07 9.95
C ASP A 180 -18.74 -1.92 11.19
N TYR A 181 -19.35 -1.57 12.32
CA TYR A 181 -19.26 -2.34 13.56
C TYR A 181 -19.77 -3.78 13.36
N ASP A 182 -20.97 -3.93 12.80
CA ASP A 182 -21.58 -5.25 12.58
C ASP A 182 -20.74 -6.11 11.63
N GLY A 183 -20.17 -5.50 10.59
CA GLY A 183 -19.22 -6.16 9.70
C GLY A 183 -17.97 -6.64 10.44
N VAL A 184 -17.34 -5.75 11.22
CA VAL A 184 -16.11 -6.06 11.94
C VAL A 184 -16.33 -7.17 12.96
N VAL A 185 -17.40 -7.08 13.75
CA VAL A 185 -17.77 -8.10 14.75
C VAL A 185 -18.13 -9.43 14.10
N SER A 186 -18.80 -9.42 12.94
CA SER A 186 -19.27 -10.67 12.31
C SER A 186 -18.21 -11.37 11.45
N ASN A 187 -17.38 -10.63 10.72
CA ASN A 187 -16.51 -11.19 9.68
C ASN A 187 -15.15 -10.48 9.53
N MET A 188 -14.78 -9.62 10.48
CA MET A 188 -13.52 -8.84 10.48
C MET A 188 -13.37 -7.91 9.27
N ARG A 189 -14.47 -7.35 8.76
CA ARG A 189 -14.42 -6.37 7.67
C ARG A 189 -15.35 -5.20 7.92
N THR A 190 -14.92 -4.02 7.48
CA THR A 190 -15.81 -2.85 7.40
C THR A 190 -16.90 -3.08 6.34
N ALA A 191 -17.94 -2.24 6.32
CA ALA A 191 -19.01 -2.32 5.33
C ALA A 191 -18.48 -2.19 3.89
N ASP A 192 -17.42 -1.40 3.71
CA ASP A 192 -16.69 -1.22 2.46
C ASP A 192 -15.77 -2.41 2.09
N GLY A 193 -15.71 -3.44 2.94
CA GLY A 193 -14.98 -4.70 2.71
C GLY A 193 -13.51 -4.68 3.14
N ALA A 194 -13.01 -3.57 3.70
CA ALA A 194 -11.64 -3.49 4.21
C ALA A 194 -11.47 -4.43 5.40
N LEU A 195 -10.34 -5.15 5.46
CA LEU A 195 -10.04 -6.02 6.59
C LEU A 195 -9.77 -5.18 7.84
N TRP A 196 -10.53 -5.41 8.89
CA TRP A 196 -10.37 -4.71 10.16
C TRP A 196 -10.86 -5.61 11.32
N PRO A 197 -9.99 -5.98 12.28
CA PRO A 197 -10.29 -7.06 13.23
C PRO A 197 -10.92 -6.61 14.55
N MET A 198 -10.94 -5.30 14.85
CA MET A 198 -11.30 -4.78 16.17
C MET A 198 -12.22 -3.56 16.04
N PRO A 199 -13.40 -3.52 16.68
CA PRO A 199 -14.25 -2.35 16.67
C PRO A 199 -13.55 -1.09 17.19
N VAL A 200 -13.78 0.05 16.53
CA VAL A 200 -13.32 1.38 16.96
C VAL A 200 -14.54 2.30 17.01
N THR A 201 -15.20 2.32 18.16
CA THR A 201 -16.47 3.04 18.38
C THR A 201 -16.29 4.13 19.43
N LEU A 202 -17.11 5.18 19.36
CA LEU A 202 -17.22 6.17 20.43
C LEU A 202 -18.38 5.79 21.35
N ASP A 203 -18.07 5.15 22.47
CA ASP A 203 -19.05 4.83 23.49
C ASP A 203 -19.39 6.06 24.34
N VAL A 204 -20.68 6.28 24.57
CA VAL A 204 -21.19 7.41 25.36
C VAL A 204 -22.25 6.93 26.34
N SER A 205 -22.51 7.71 27.38
CA SER A 205 -23.59 7.39 28.33
C SER A 205 -24.96 7.50 27.67
N GLU A 206 -25.93 6.67 28.08
CA GLU A 206 -27.32 6.73 27.59
C GLU A 206 -27.92 8.13 27.73
N LYS A 207 -27.70 8.77 28.89
CA LYS A 207 -28.16 10.14 29.16
C LYS A 207 -27.65 11.17 28.14
N PHE A 208 -26.42 11.02 27.67
CA PHE A 208 -25.89 11.90 26.63
C PHE A 208 -26.50 11.56 25.27
N ALA A 209 -26.57 10.27 24.92
CA ALA A 209 -27.13 9.80 23.66
C ALA A 209 -28.62 10.16 23.46
N GLU A 210 -29.40 10.28 24.53
CA GLU A 210 -30.80 10.75 24.49
C GLU A 210 -30.94 12.16 23.90
N GLY A 211 -29.95 13.02 24.08
CA GLY A 211 -29.97 14.40 23.59
C GLY A 211 -29.39 14.60 22.19
N ILE A 212 -28.89 13.54 21.55
CA ILE A 212 -28.18 13.60 20.28
C ILE A 212 -28.97 12.86 19.20
N GLU A 213 -29.12 13.46 18.03
CA GLU A 213 -29.77 12.82 16.89
C GLU A 213 -28.80 12.71 15.69
N PRO A 214 -28.90 11.64 14.87
CA PRO A 214 -28.20 11.56 13.60
C PRO A 214 -28.35 12.82 12.74
N GLY A 215 -27.27 13.28 12.13
CA GLY A 215 -27.16 14.52 11.35
C GLY A 215 -26.72 15.73 12.16
N GLN A 216 -26.48 15.59 13.48
CA GLN A 216 -25.92 16.64 14.32
C GLN A 216 -24.40 16.54 14.44
N ASP A 217 -23.76 17.67 14.71
CA ASP A 217 -22.35 17.73 15.08
C ASP A 217 -22.19 17.84 16.60
N ILE A 218 -21.23 17.11 17.15
CA ILE A 218 -20.83 17.22 18.56
C ILE A 218 -19.35 17.61 18.67
N ALA A 219 -19.01 18.33 19.74
CA ALA A 219 -17.62 18.65 20.05
C ALA A 219 -17.01 17.57 20.97
N LEU A 220 -15.82 17.09 20.65
CA LEU A 220 -15.07 16.17 21.49
C LEU A 220 -13.99 16.93 22.27
N ARG A 221 -13.96 16.76 23.59
CA ARG A 221 -13.04 17.47 24.50
C ARG A 221 -12.12 16.51 25.24
N ASP A 222 -10.93 16.99 25.62
CA ASP A 222 -10.10 16.30 26.61
C ASP A 222 -10.58 16.56 28.05
N ALA A 223 -9.89 15.98 29.04
CA ALA A 223 -10.20 16.12 30.45
C ALA A 223 -9.99 17.57 30.96
N GLU A 224 -9.20 18.37 30.26
CA GLU A 224 -8.95 19.79 30.51
C GLU A 224 -10.01 20.70 29.86
N GLY A 225 -10.95 20.14 29.10
CA GLY A 225 -12.04 20.84 28.42
C GLY A 225 -11.65 21.46 27.07
N VAL A 226 -10.45 21.17 26.57
CA VAL A 226 -9.96 21.62 25.27
C VAL A 226 -10.67 20.83 24.17
N ILE A 227 -11.23 21.55 23.20
CA ILE A 227 -11.86 20.94 22.02
C ILE A 227 -10.78 20.36 21.11
N LEU A 228 -10.82 19.04 20.92
CA LEU A 228 -9.89 18.31 20.06
C LEU A 228 -10.44 18.10 18.65
N ALA A 229 -11.74 17.79 18.52
CA ALA A 229 -12.37 17.47 17.26
C ALA A 229 -13.86 17.82 17.24
N ILE A 230 -14.44 17.89 16.04
CA ILE A 230 -15.88 17.88 15.82
C ILE A 230 -16.22 16.54 15.18
N LEU A 231 -17.21 15.85 15.71
CA LEU A 231 -17.74 14.60 15.15
C LEU A 231 -19.13 14.85 14.58
N SER A 232 -19.29 14.59 13.29
CA SER A 232 -20.60 14.53 12.65
C SER A 232 -21.22 13.16 12.89
N VAL A 233 -22.36 13.13 13.59
CA VAL A 233 -23.03 11.89 13.99
C VAL A 233 -23.86 11.37 12.82
N THR A 234 -23.47 10.24 12.23
CA THR A 234 -24.27 9.58 11.18
C THR A 234 -25.23 8.56 11.75
N ASP A 235 -24.79 7.84 12.79
CA ASP A 235 -25.50 6.69 13.34
C ASP A 235 -25.52 6.79 14.87
N LYS A 236 -26.62 6.33 15.48
CA LYS A 236 -26.80 6.18 16.93
C LYS A 236 -27.46 4.84 17.20
N TRP A 237 -26.76 3.94 17.87
CA TRP A 237 -27.17 2.55 18.03
C TRP A 237 -26.67 1.97 19.36
N VAL A 238 -27.17 0.79 19.74
CA VAL A 238 -26.83 0.12 21.01
C VAL A 238 -26.08 -1.19 20.71
N PRO A 239 -24.80 -1.33 21.13
CA PRO A 239 -24.03 -2.54 20.89
C PRO A 239 -24.51 -3.71 21.74
N ASN A 240 -24.50 -4.91 21.15
CA ASN A 240 -24.56 -6.15 21.93
C ASN A 240 -23.14 -6.55 22.37
N LYS A 241 -22.73 -6.03 23.53
CA LYS A 241 -21.40 -6.25 24.12
C LYS A 241 -21.07 -7.72 24.38
N ALA A 242 -22.06 -8.57 24.67
CA ALA A 242 -21.83 -9.99 24.88
C ALA A 242 -21.42 -10.70 23.57
N VAL A 243 -22.10 -10.37 22.47
CA VAL A 243 -21.77 -10.91 21.13
C VAL A 243 -20.41 -10.39 20.66
N GLU A 244 -20.14 -9.11 20.88
CA GLU A 244 -18.82 -8.53 20.59
C GLU A 244 -17.73 -9.27 21.36
N ALA A 245 -17.91 -9.48 22.67
CA ALA A 245 -16.92 -10.17 23.49
C ALA A 245 -16.60 -11.58 22.98
N GLU A 246 -17.63 -12.36 22.65
CA GLU A 246 -17.45 -13.71 22.11
C GLU A 246 -16.74 -13.72 20.75
N LYS A 247 -17.11 -12.81 19.85
CA LYS A 247 -16.57 -12.82 18.48
C LYS A 247 -15.20 -12.16 18.35
N VAL A 248 -14.94 -11.13 19.14
CA VAL A 248 -13.70 -10.33 19.06
C VAL A 248 -12.64 -10.86 20.03
N PHE A 249 -13.02 -11.17 21.27
CA PHE A 249 -12.09 -11.65 22.30
C PHE A 249 -12.13 -13.18 22.48
N GLY A 250 -13.07 -13.87 21.84
CA GLY A 250 -13.19 -15.34 21.86
C GLY A 250 -14.03 -15.89 23.03
N ALA A 251 -14.36 -15.07 24.03
CA ALA A 251 -15.21 -15.45 25.15
C ALA A 251 -15.77 -14.20 25.85
N ASN A 252 -16.97 -14.31 26.43
CA ASN A 252 -17.55 -13.28 27.30
C ASN A 252 -17.18 -13.51 28.78
N ASP A 253 -15.88 -13.55 29.06
CA ASP A 253 -15.34 -13.74 30.42
C ASP A 253 -14.86 -12.42 31.03
N LEU A 254 -15.54 -11.94 32.08
CA LEU A 254 -15.19 -10.72 32.82
C LEU A 254 -13.82 -10.79 33.52
N ALA A 255 -13.20 -11.96 33.66
CA ALA A 255 -11.82 -12.05 34.13
C ALA A 255 -10.81 -11.54 33.09
N HIS A 256 -11.17 -11.51 31.79
CA HIS A 256 -10.33 -10.97 30.74
C HIS A 256 -10.36 -9.43 30.77
N PRO A 257 -9.21 -8.73 30.89
CA PRO A 257 -9.19 -7.27 31.06
C PRO A 257 -9.94 -6.49 29.99
N ALA A 258 -9.84 -6.90 28.72
CA ALA A 258 -10.53 -6.22 27.62
C ALA A 258 -12.05 -6.47 27.62
N VAL A 259 -12.48 -7.66 28.06
CA VAL A 259 -13.93 -7.97 28.16
C VAL A 259 -14.51 -7.20 29.34
N ASN A 260 -13.79 -7.15 30.46
CA ASN A 260 -14.20 -6.34 31.60
C ASN A 260 -14.34 -4.86 31.23
N TYR A 261 -13.38 -4.31 30.47
CA TYR A 261 -13.43 -2.94 29.96
C TYR A 261 -14.60 -2.71 28.99
N LEU A 262 -14.92 -3.68 28.12
CA LEU A 262 -16.07 -3.55 27.23
C LEU A 262 -17.38 -3.39 28.02
N HIS A 263 -17.52 -4.07 29.16
CA HIS A 263 -18.74 -4.03 29.97
C HIS A 263 -18.82 -2.88 30.98
N ASN A 264 -17.68 -2.31 31.43
CA ASN A 264 -17.62 -1.37 32.55
C ASN A 264 -16.72 -0.16 32.26
#